data_AF-A0A1Z4JPA1-F1
#
_entry.id   AF-A0A1Z4JPA1-F1
#
_cell.length_a   1.000
_cell.length_b   1.000
_cell.length_c   1.000
_cell.angle_alpha   90.00
_cell.angle_beta   90.00
_cell.angle_gamma   90.00
#
_symmetry.space_group_name_H-M   'P 1'
#
loop_
_entity.id
_entity.type
_entity.pdbx_description
1 polymer ?
#
loop_
_entity_poly.entity_id
_entity_poly.type
_entity_poly.pdbx_seq_one_letter_code
_entity_poly.pdbx_strand_id
1 'polypeptide(L)' 'MEVQTNNAAIALRQKANLSQRQVAEAIQVEESTLKQWEEGSEVPRLEPWQTLKLTQLYQCTIEDLDRAFRTG' A
#
# COMPACT_ATOMS: atom_id res chain seq x y z
N MET A 1 -1.87 12.69 22.89
CA MET A 1 -1.11 11.61 22.23
C MET A 1 -1.51 11.63 20.78
N GLU A 2 -0.70 12.23 19.92
CA GLU A 2 -0.92 12.16 18.47
C GLU A 2 -0.34 10.82 18.02
N VAL A 3 -1.19 9.94 17.49
CA VAL A 3 -0.73 8.77 16.77
C VAL A 3 -0.11 9.29 15.48
N GLN A 4 1.22 9.26 15.40
CA GLN A 4 1.98 9.77 14.26
C GLN A 4 1.89 8.75 13.11
N THR A 5 0.70 8.59 12.51
CA THR A 5 0.46 7.66 11.40
C THR A 5 0.78 8.35 10.07
N ASN A 6 2.06 8.63 9.82
CA ASN A 6 2.53 9.01 8.49
C ASN A 6 2.96 7.75 7.73
N ASN A 7 2.04 6.83 7.44
CA ASN A 7 2.31 5.81 6.43
C ASN A 7 1.70 6.24 5.10
N ALA A 8 2.56 6.68 4.18
CA ALA A 8 2.14 7.21 2.88
C ALA A 8 1.35 6.18 2.05
N ALA A 9 1.53 4.87 2.27
CA ALA A 9 0.72 3.83 1.63
C ALA A 9 -0.76 3.87 2.07
N ILE A 10 -1.01 4.08 3.38
CA ILE A 10 -2.38 4.25 3.92
C ILE A 10 -3.05 5.48 3.27
N ALA A 11 -2.31 6.58 3.16
CA ALA A 11 -2.83 7.81 2.58
C ALA A 11 -3.23 7.64 1.10
N LEU A 12 -2.42 6.92 0.32
CA LEU A 12 -2.74 6.58 -1.07
C LEU A 12 -4.04 5.74 -1.15
N ARG A 13 -4.15 4.69 -0.34
CA ARG A 13 -5.34 3.84 -0.30
C ARG A 13 -6.60 4.59 0.11
N GLN A 14 -6.51 5.42 1.15
CA GLN A 14 -7.65 6.19 1.66
C GLN A 14 -8.12 7.26 0.67
N LYS A 15 -7.20 7.93 -0.04
CA LYS A 15 -7.56 8.87 -1.13
C LYS A 15 -8.31 8.19 -2.26
N ALA A 16 -8.00 6.92 -2.54
CA ALA A 16 -8.71 6.09 -3.51
C ALA A 16 -10.03 5.50 -2.96
N ASN A 17 -10.40 5.76 -1.70
CA ASN A 17 -11.58 5.20 -1.02
C ASN A 17 -11.60 3.66 -0.99
N LEU A 18 -10.44 3.03 -0.84
CA LEU A 18 -10.30 1.58 -0.81
C LEU A 18 -10.10 1.05 0.63
N SER A 19 -10.64 -0.12 0.94
CA SER A 19 -10.30 -0.89 2.14
C SER A 19 -9.02 -1.71 1.93
N GLN A 20 -8.39 -2.14 3.03
CA GLN A 20 -7.21 -3.04 2.95
C GLN A 20 -7.57 -4.33 2.20
N ARG A 21 -8.69 -4.97 2.57
CA ARG A 21 -9.24 -6.14 1.88
C ARG A 21 -9.36 -5.94 0.36
N GLN A 22 -9.96 -4.83 -0.10
CA GLN A 22 -10.17 -4.58 -1.54
C GLN A 22 -8.85 -4.52 -2.32
N VAL A 23 -7.81 -3.90 -1.74
CA VAL A 23 -6.50 -3.85 -2.36
C VAL A 23 -5.86 -5.22 -2.35
N ALA A 24 -5.85 -5.90 -1.19
CA ALA A 24 -5.22 -7.21 -1.02
C ALA A 24 -5.79 -8.25 -1.99
N GLU A 25 -7.12 -8.32 -2.11
CA GLU A 25 -7.81 -9.17 -3.09
C GLU A 25 -7.39 -8.83 -4.53
N ALA A 26 -7.28 -7.54 -4.87
CA ALA A 26 -6.95 -7.10 -6.22
C ALA A 26 -5.50 -7.42 -6.63
N ILE A 27 -4.58 -7.57 -5.67
CA ILE A 27 -3.19 -7.98 -5.91
C ILE A 27 -2.87 -9.39 -5.42
N GLN A 28 -3.89 -10.17 -5.07
CA GLN A 28 -3.79 -11.58 -4.66
C GLN A 28 -2.81 -11.82 -3.50
N VAL A 29 -2.90 -10.99 -2.46
CA VAL A 29 -2.21 -11.20 -1.18
C VAL A 29 -3.22 -11.28 -0.04
N GLU A 30 -2.77 -11.77 1.11
CA GLU A 30 -3.59 -11.75 2.33
C GLU A 30 -3.79 -10.31 2.83
N GLU A 31 -4.95 -10.00 3.40
CA GLU A 31 -5.23 -8.69 3.99
C GLU A 31 -4.22 -8.35 5.11
N SER A 32 -3.78 -9.36 5.86
CA SER A 32 -2.74 -9.22 6.89
C SER A 32 -1.38 -8.82 6.31
N THR A 33 -1.03 -9.29 5.12
CA THR A 33 0.20 -8.90 4.42
C THR A 33 0.16 -7.42 4.05
N LEU A 34 -0.95 -6.96 3.46
CA LEU A 34 -1.11 -5.53 3.15
C LEU A 34 -1.07 -4.67 4.41
N LYS A 35 -1.70 -5.13 5.50
CA LYS A 35 -1.65 -4.45 6.79
C LYS A 35 -0.21 -4.33 7.30
N GLN A 36 0.59 -5.39 7.23
CA GLN A 36 2.01 -5.35 7.65
C GLN A 36 2.83 -4.36 6.83
N TRP A 37 2.58 -4.25 5.52
CA TRP A 37 3.20 -3.22 4.68
C TRP A 37 2.77 -1.81 5.10
N GLU A 38 1.48 -1.62 5.37
CA GLU A 38 0.90 -0.35 5.86
C GLU A 38 1.29 -0.02 7.32
N GLU A 39 1.87 -0.95 8.06
CA GLU A 39 2.43 -0.73 9.39
C GLU A 39 3.96 -0.59 9.36
N GLY A 40 4.59 -0.77 8.19
CA GLY A 40 6.05 -0.77 8.04
C GLY A 40 6.73 -2.00 8.65
N SER A 41 5.96 -3.00 9.07
CA SER A 41 6.50 -4.22 9.69
C SER A 41 7.17 -5.15 8.67
N GLU A 42 6.83 -5.01 7.39
CA GLU A 42 7.43 -5.78 6.30
C GLU A 42 7.55 -4.91 5.03
N VAL A 43 8.67 -5.04 4.32
CA VAL A 43 8.87 -4.40 3.00
C VAL A 43 8.19 -5.26 1.92
N PRO A 44 7.31 -4.69 1.07
CA PRO A 44 6.60 -5.45 0.05
C PRO A 44 7.54 -6.13 -0.93
N ARG A 45 7.30 -7.42 -1.18
CA ARG A 45 7.88 -8.15 -2.32
C ARG A 45 6.82 -8.28 -3.38
N LEU A 46 6.85 -7.38 -4.36
CA LEU A 46 5.84 -7.29 -5.40
C LEU A 46 6.35 -7.87 -6.71
N GLU A 47 5.51 -8.69 -7.34
CA GLU A 47 5.63 -9.01 -8.75
C GLU A 47 5.32 -7.77 -9.62
N PRO A 48 5.89 -7.65 -10.83
CA PRO A 48 5.67 -6.48 -11.69
C PRO A 48 4.19 -6.14 -11.94
N TRP A 49 3.33 -7.15 -12.03
CA TRP A 49 1.89 -6.95 -12.24
C TRP A 49 1.19 -6.40 -11.00
N GLN A 50 1.63 -6.76 -9.79
CA GLN A 50 1.08 -6.23 -8.54
C GLN A 50 1.43 -4.76 -8.40
N THR A 51 2.67 -4.40 -8.71
CA THR A 51 3.13 -3.01 -8.77
C THR A 51 2.30 -2.18 -9.75
N LEU A 52 2.09 -2.67 -10.98
CA LEU A 52 1.23 -2.01 -11.96
C LEU A 52 -0.22 -1.89 -11.47
N LYS A 53 -0.74 -2.91 -10.79
CA LYS A 53 -2.10 -2.89 -10.27
C LYS A 53 -2.25 -1.87 -9.14
N LEU A 54 -1.25 -1.74 -8.26
CA LEU A 54 -1.25 -0.76 -7.18
C LEU A 54 -1.22 0.67 -7.70
N THR A 55 -0.41 0.99 -8.71
CA THR A 55 -0.40 2.35 -9.30
C THR A 55 -1.78 2.72 -9.87
N GLN A 56 -2.47 1.76 -10.49
CA GLN A 56 -3.82 1.95 -11.02
C GLN A 56 -4.86 2.15 -9.91
N LEU A 57 -4.84 1.30 -8.87
CA LEU A 57 -5.79 1.37 -7.75
C LEU A 57 -5.62 2.66 -6.95
N TYR A 58 -4.38 3.05 -6.68
CA TYR A 58 -4.04 4.23 -5.88
C TYR A 58 -3.97 5.51 -6.69
N GLN A 59 -4.13 5.42 -8.02
CA GLN A 59 -4.06 6.56 -8.95
C GLN A 59 -2.79 7.39 -8.75
N CYS A 60 -1.65 6.70 -8.61
CA CYS A 60 -0.35 7.30 -8.32
C CYS A 60 0.75 6.79 -9.25
N THR A 61 1.92 7.39 -9.19
CA THR A 61 3.07 6.93 -9.98
C THR A 61 3.86 5.85 -9.24
N ILE A 62 4.81 5.21 -9.95
CA ILE A 62 5.71 4.25 -9.32
C ILE A 62 6.60 4.92 -8.26
N GLU A 63 6.98 6.18 -8.46
CA GLU A 63 7.75 6.98 -7.50
C GLU A 63 6.96 7.26 -6.22
N ASP A 64 5.64 7.49 -6.35
CA ASP A 64 4.77 7.63 -5.18
C ASP A 64 4.66 6.32 -4.40
N LEU A 65 4.55 5.17 -5.09
CA LEU A 65 4.57 3.84 -4.45
C LEU A 65 5.91 3.55 -3.78
N ASP A 66 7.03 3.84 -4.44
CA ASP A 66 8.37 3.66 -3.87
C ASP A 66 8.53 4.50 -2.61
N ARG A 67 8.14 5.78 -2.66
CA ARG A 67 8.16 6.65 -1.47
C ARG A 67 7.26 6.12 -0.36
N ALA A 68 6.11 5.54 -0.72
CA ALA A 68 5.14 5.02 0.23
C ALA A 68 5.63 3.77 0.98
N PHE A 69 6.36 2.88 0.30
CA PHE A 69 6.79 1.60 0.87
C PHE A 69 8.26 1.56 1.34
N ARG A 70 9.09 2.54 0.96
CA ARG A 70 10.51 2.62 1.37
C ARG A 70 10.71 3.03 2.83
N THR A 71 9.74 3.69 3.46
CA THR A 71 9.84 4.22 4.83
C THR A 71 9.37 3.26 5.93
N GLY A 72 9.32 1.95 5.66
CA GLY A 72 9.17 0.91 6.68
C GLY A 72 10.46 0.71 7.48
#